data_AF-A0A6G3CMW0-F1
#
_entry.id   AF-A0A6G3CMW0-F1
#
_cell.length_a   1.000
_cell.length_b   1.000
_cell.length_c   1.000
_cell.angle_alpha   90.00
_cell.angle_beta   90.00
_cell.angle_gamma   90.00
#
_symmetry.space_group_name_H-M   'P 1'
#
loop_
_entity.id
_entity.type
_entity.pdbx_description
1 polymer ?
#
loop_
_entity_poly.entity_id
_entity_poly.type
_entity_poly.pdbx_seq_one_letter_code
_entity_poly.pdbx_strand_id
1 'polypeptide(L)'
;APFIVTLASLLAARGMLLAFTDEGATTYLVPKDSAFAELGQGSVWGFGYPILIALALFGAGGLLLQRTSFGQTLFAVGGSSDAATLMGLPVARTKILVYTLSGLLAGLAGALNAARLSSGVTIVGVGMELDAISAVVIGGTLLIGGAGSISGTLWGVLLLAVIQNLINQIGSLNSSYQSVVSGGFLIVVVVAQRYLARSRRTT
;
A
#
# COMPACT_ATOMS: atom_id res chain seq x y z
N ALA A 1 -9.36 19.44 -0.47
CA ALA A 1 -10.08 18.62 -1.47
C ALA A 1 -9.31 17.38 -2.04
N PRO A 2 -8.15 16.90 -1.55
CA PRO A 2 -7.49 15.72 -2.17
C PRO A 2 -8.19 14.38 -1.87
N PHE A 3 -8.72 14.19 -0.65
CA PHE A 3 -9.39 12.93 -0.26
C PHE A 3 -10.62 12.59 -1.11
N ILE A 4 -11.44 13.60 -1.42
CA ILE A 4 -12.64 13.41 -2.24
C ILE A 4 -12.26 12.99 -3.67
N VAL A 5 -11.22 13.61 -4.23
CA VAL A 5 -10.74 13.28 -5.59
C VAL A 5 -10.18 11.86 -5.64
N THR A 6 -9.39 11.45 -4.64
CA THR A 6 -8.84 10.08 -4.59
C THR A 6 -9.96 9.05 -4.41
N LEU A 7 -10.94 9.32 -3.55
CA LEU A 7 -12.08 8.43 -3.33
C LEU A 7 -12.97 8.33 -4.58
N ALA A 8 -13.24 9.45 -5.25
CA ALA A 8 -13.97 9.46 -6.52
C ALA A 8 -13.20 8.69 -7.61
N SER A 9 -11.88 8.86 -7.70
CA SER A 9 -11.05 8.14 -8.67
C SER A 9 -11.04 6.63 -8.41
N LEU A 10 -11.04 6.20 -7.14
CA LEU A 10 -11.14 4.79 -6.76
C LEU A 10 -12.47 4.20 -7.22
N LEU A 11 -13.59 4.87 -6.93
CA LEU A 11 -14.92 4.43 -7.34
C LEU A 11 -15.07 4.39 -8.86
N ALA A 12 -14.55 5.39 -9.57
CA ALA A 12 -14.58 5.44 -11.03
C ALA A 12 -13.74 4.32 -11.66
N ALA A 13 -12.50 4.13 -11.20
CA ALA A 13 -11.63 3.07 -11.69
C ALA A 13 -12.24 1.68 -11.44
N ARG A 14 -12.81 1.46 -10.26
CA ARG A 14 -13.46 0.21 -9.91
C ARG A 14 -14.74 -0.05 -10.70
N GLY A 15 -15.56 0.98 -10.92
CA GLY A 15 -16.74 0.91 -11.78
C GLY A 15 -16.37 0.56 -13.23
N MET A 16 -15.31 1.18 -13.76
CA MET A 16 -14.79 0.84 -15.10
C MET A 16 -14.30 -0.60 -15.16
N LEU A 17 -13.57 -1.08 -14.15
CA LEU A 17 -13.13 -2.49 -14.11
C LEU A 17 -14.32 -3.45 -14.11
N LEU A 18 -15.33 -3.21 -13.27
CA LEU A 18 -16.54 -4.05 -13.22
C LEU A 18 -17.29 -4.05 -14.56
N ALA A 19 -17.38 -2.89 -15.22
CA ALA A 19 -18.00 -2.77 -16.53
C ALA A 19 -17.25 -3.55 -17.63
N PHE A 20 -15.91 -3.60 -17.59
CA PHE A 20 -15.12 -4.38 -18.55
C PHE A 20 -15.11 -5.89 -18.28
N THR A 21 -15.36 -6.30 -17.03
CA THR A 21 -15.34 -7.72 -16.63
C THR A 21 -16.72 -8.36 -16.55
N ASP A 22 -17.76 -7.72 -17.12
CA ASP A 22 -19.16 -8.16 -17.02
C ASP A 22 -19.56 -8.53 -15.57
N GLU A 23 -19.30 -7.62 -14.63
CA GLU A 23 -19.57 -7.80 -13.20
C GLU A 23 -18.82 -8.97 -12.52
N GLY A 24 -17.75 -9.48 -13.15
CA GLY A 24 -16.99 -10.62 -12.66
C GLY A 24 -17.54 -11.98 -13.10
N ALA A 25 -18.48 -12.01 -14.05
CA ALA A 25 -19.04 -13.25 -14.61
C ALA A 25 -17.99 -14.07 -15.38
N THR A 26 -16.97 -13.42 -15.94
CA THR A 26 -15.86 -14.08 -16.63
C THR A 26 -14.56 -13.89 -15.85
N THR A 27 -14.14 -14.94 -15.17
CA THR A 27 -12.81 -14.99 -14.58
C THR A 27 -11.82 -15.35 -15.69
N TYR A 28 -11.04 -14.38 -16.17
CA TYR A 28 -10.00 -14.63 -17.16
C TYR A 28 -8.85 -15.38 -16.51
N LEU A 29 -8.76 -16.68 -16.80
CA LEU A 29 -7.63 -17.51 -16.40
C LEU A 29 -6.45 -17.22 -17.33
N VAL A 30 -5.31 -16.92 -16.72
CA VAL A 30 -4.05 -16.77 -17.45
C VAL A 30 -3.53 -18.17 -17.80
N PRO A 31 -3.18 -18.47 -19.07
CA PRO A 31 -2.57 -19.73 -19.43
C PRO A 31 -1.31 -19.99 -18.58
N LYS A 32 -1.21 -21.18 -17.99
CA LYS A 32 -0.14 -21.54 -17.06
C LYS A 32 1.27 -21.49 -17.68
N ASP A 33 1.37 -21.61 -19.00
CA ASP A 33 2.63 -21.58 -19.75
C ASP A 33 3.05 -20.16 -20.18
N SER A 34 2.34 -19.12 -19.74
CA SER A 34 2.69 -17.74 -20.07
C SER A 34 3.77 -17.20 -19.12
N ALA A 35 4.68 -16.38 -19.66
CA ALA A 35 5.68 -15.65 -18.86
C ALA A 35 5.05 -14.82 -17.72
N PHE A 36 3.75 -14.47 -17.83
CA PHE A 36 3.01 -13.76 -16.81
C PHE A 36 2.65 -14.65 -15.61
N ALA A 37 2.32 -15.92 -15.83
CA ALA A 37 2.09 -16.88 -14.75
C ALA A 37 3.42 -17.24 -14.05
N GLU A 38 4.51 -17.37 -14.80
CA GLU A 38 5.84 -17.56 -14.23
C GLU A 38 6.27 -16.40 -13.35
N LEU A 39 5.98 -15.14 -13.70
CA LEU A 39 6.28 -13.99 -12.83
C LEU A 39 5.54 -14.02 -11.48
N GLY A 40 4.37 -14.67 -11.43
CA GLY A 40 3.56 -14.78 -10.21
C GLY A 40 3.83 -16.02 -9.37
N GLN A 41 4.17 -17.14 -10.01
CA GLN A 41 4.30 -18.46 -9.37
C GLN A 41 5.72 -19.04 -9.42
N GLY A 42 6.57 -18.47 -10.27
CA GLY A 42 7.97 -18.85 -10.38
C GLY A 42 8.73 -18.55 -9.10
N SER A 43 9.71 -19.41 -8.81
CA SER A 43 10.61 -19.27 -7.68
C SER A 43 12.05 -19.42 -8.15
N VAL A 44 12.93 -18.63 -7.54
CA VAL A 44 14.36 -18.73 -7.71
C VAL A 44 14.95 -18.94 -6.32
N TRP A 45 15.75 -20.01 -6.17
CA TRP A 45 16.43 -20.32 -4.92
C TRP A 45 15.48 -20.46 -3.71
N GLY A 46 14.25 -20.94 -3.94
CA GLY A 46 13.23 -21.12 -2.90
C GLY A 46 12.44 -19.85 -2.54
N PHE A 47 12.76 -18.69 -3.13
CA PHE A 47 11.98 -17.46 -2.99
C PHE A 47 11.11 -17.22 -4.23
N GLY A 48 9.83 -16.95 -4.04
CA GLY A 48 8.94 -16.55 -5.12
C GLY A 48 9.35 -15.19 -5.70
N TYR A 49 9.25 -15.02 -7.02
CA TYR A 49 9.53 -13.73 -7.68
C TYR A 49 8.80 -12.52 -7.05
N PRO A 50 7.54 -12.63 -6.58
CA PRO A 50 6.87 -11.50 -5.92
C PRO A 50 7.61 -10.97 -4.69
N ILE A 51 8.28 -11.85 -3.93
CA ILE A 51 9.04 -11.47 -2.73
C ILE A 51 10.32 -10.72 -3.14
N LEU A 52 11.00 -11.19 -4.19
CA LEU A 52 12.20 -10.56 -4.72
C LEU A 52 11.90 -9.17 -5.27
N ILE A 53 10.78 -9.03 -6.00
CA ILE A 53 10.32 -7.74 -6.52
C ILE A 53 9.96 -6.80 -5.37
N ALA A 54 9.25 -7.27 -4.36
CA ALA A 54 8.94 -6.49 -3.17
C ALA A 54 10.21 -6.01 -2.47
N LEU A 55 11.18 -6.89 -2.21
CA LEU A 55 12.48 -6.52 -1.61
C LEU A 55 13.25 -5.50 -2.45
N ALA A 56 13.27 -5.68 -3.78
CA ALA A 56 13.90 -4.73 -4.69
C ALA A 56 13.22 -3.34 -4.61
N LEU A 57 11.88 -3.29 -4.56
CA LEU A 57 11.13 -2.04 -4.40
C LEU A 57 11.36 -1.39 -3.03
N PHE A 58 11.42 -2.16 -1.95
CA PHE A 58 11.77 -1.66 -0.62
C PHE A 58 13.20 -1.09 -0.59
N GLY A 59 14.16 -1.76 -1.23
CA GLY A 59 15.53 -1.28 -1.36
C GLY A 59 15.63 -0.01 -2.21
N ALA A 60 15.01 0.00 -3.38
CA ALA A 60 14.97 1.15 -4.28
C ALA A 60 14.28 2.35 -3.64
N GLY A 61 13.13 2.14 -3.00
CA GLY A 61 12.44 3.17 -2.21
C GLY A 61 13.30 3.68 -1.07
N GLY A 62 13.99 2.77 -0.36
CA GLY A 62 14.88 3.10 0.76
C GLY A 62 16.00 4.04 0.34
N LEU A 63 16.68 3.71 -0.76
CA LEU A 63 17.70 4.56 -1.37
C LEU A 63 17.11 5.88 -1.86
N LEU A 64 15.95 5.84 -2.52
CA LEU A 64 15.29 7.03 -3.03
C LEU A 64 14.91 8.00 -1.89
N LEU A 65 14.39 7.52 -0.77
CA LEU A 65 14.02 8.37 0.36
C LEU A 65 15.21 8.83 1.23
N GLN A 66 16.24 7.99 1.41
CA GLN A 66 17.37 8.32 2.30
C GLN A 66 18.54 9.01 1.60
N ARG A 67 18.77 8.73 0.32
CA ARG A 67 19.98 9.17 -0.41
C ARG A 67 19.70 10.24 -1.47
N THR A 68 18.44 10.57 -1.78
CA THR A 68 18.12 11.56 -2.84
C THR A 68 17.53 12.85 -2.30
N SER A 69 17.75 13.94 -3.04
CA SER A 69 17.14 15.26 -2.79
C SER A 69 15.62 15.23 -2.87
N PHE A 70 15.05 14.30 -3.67
CA PHE A 70 13.61 14.09 -3.74
C PHE A 70 13.06 13.62 -2.39
N GLY A 71 13.73 12.68 -1.71
CA GLY A 71 13.35 12.21 -0.38
C GLY A 71 13.32 13.33 0.67
N GLN A 72 14.36 14.18 0.69
CA GLN A 72 14.42 15.33 1.60
C GLN A 72 13.31 16.34 1.31
N THR A 73 13.08 16.65 0.03
CA THR A 73 12.00 17.54 -0.41
C THR A 73 10.63 16.98 -0.02
N LEU A 74 10.45 15.66 -0.14
CA LEU A 74 9.22 14.97 0.24
C LEU A 74 8.92 15.10 1.74
N PHE A 75 9.91 14.89 2.61
CA PHE A 75 9.74 15.07 4.06
C PHE A 75 9.45 16.54 4.42
N ALA A 76 10.13 17.49 3.79
CA ALA A 76 9.89 18.92 4.00
C ALA A 76 8.46 19.33 3.60
N VAL A 77 8.00 18.90 2.41
CA VAL A 77 6.64 19.12 1.93
C VAL A 77 5.60 18.44 2.84
N GLY A 78 5.92 17.26 3.36
CA GLY A 78 5.05 16.52 4.28
C GLY A 78 4.90 17.16 5.66
N GLY A 79 5.91 17.89 6.15
CA GLY A 79 5.84 18.60 7.42
C GLY A 79 5.05 19.91 7.34
N SER A 80 5.32 20.73 6.32
CA SER A 80 4.54 21.92 6.01
C SER A 80 4.73 22.32 4.55
N SER A 81 3.65 22.28 3.77
CA SER A 81 3.68 22.70 2.37
C SER A 81 3.99 24.18 2.20
N ASP A 82 3.53 25.00 3.15
CA ASP A 82 3.66 26.45 3.07
C ASP A 82 5.11 26.85 3.38
N ALA A 83 5.71 26.23 4.40
CA ALA A 83 7.12 26.40 4.70
C ALA A 83 8.02 25.91 3.56
N ALA A 84 7.71 24.76 2.95
CA ALA A 84 8.44 24.24 1.81
C ALA A 84 8.37 25.19 0.59
N THR A 85 7.22 25.84 0.38
CA THR A 85 7.04 26.83 -0.69
C THR A 85 7.87 28.08 -0.43
N LEU A 86 7.91 28.57 0.81
CA LEU A 86 8.74 29.72 1.21
C LEU A 86 10.24 29.41 1.09
N MET A 87 10.65 28.16 1.26
CA MET A 87 12.02 27.69 1.04
C MET A 87 12.37 27.45 -0.45
N GLY A 88 11.47 27.75 -1.38
CA GLY A 88 11.70 27.61 -2.83
C GLY A 88 11.67 26.16 -3.33
N LEU A 89 11.16 25.21 -2.53
CA LEU A 89 11.05 23.82 -2.93
C LEU A 89 9.93 23.62 -3.97
N PRO A 90 10.10 22.72 -4.95
CA PRO A 90 9.10 22.48 -5.99
C PRO A 90 7.94 21.62 -5.48
N VAL A 91 7.07 22.21 -4.64
CA VAL A 91 5.96 21.50 -3.96
C VAL A 91 5.00 20.84 -4.95
N ALA A 92 4.60 21.55 -6.01
CA ALA A 92 3.67 21.03 -7.01
C ALA A 92 4.24 19.81 -7.75
N ARG A 93 5.48 19.89 -8.23
CA ARG A 93 6.16 18.79 -8.93
C ARG A 93 6.34 17.58 -8.01
N THR A 94 6.73 17.83 -6.75
CA THR A 94 6.89 16.76 -5.75
C THR A 94 5.58 16.02 -5.51
N LYS A 95 4.46 16.75 -5.34
CA LYS A 95 3.13 16.12 -5.16
C LYS A 95 2.74 15.27 -6.37
N ILE A 96 2.91 15.77 -7.60
CA ILE A 96 2.60 15.01 -8.82
C ILE A 96 3.40 13.71 -8.85
N LEU A 97 4.73 13.79 -8.67
CA LEU A 97 5.61 12.61 -8.68
C LEU A 97 5.22 11.57 -7.63
N VAL A 98 4.86 11.99 -6.41
CA VAL A 98 4.43 11.08 -5.35
C VAL A 98 3.14 10.36 -5.72
N TYR A 99 2.14 11.08 -6.24
CA TYR A 99 0.88 10.45 -6.66
C TYR A 99 1.08 9.52 -7.86
N THR A 100 1.93 9.88 -8.82
CA THR A 100 2.26 9.02 -9.95
C THR A 100 3.01 7.76 -9.51
N LEU A 101 4.00 7.88 -8.62
CA LEU A 101 4.73 6.74 -8.07
C LEU A 101 3.81 5.81 -7.26
N SER A 102 2.91 6.38 -6.45
CA SER A 102 1.92 5.60 -5.70
C SER A 102 1.01 4.80 -6.63
N GLY A 103 0.48 5.43 -7.69
CA GLY A 103 -0.34 4.75 -8.69
C GLY A 103 0.42 3.66 -9.46
N LEU A 104 1.68 3.91 -9.82
CA LEU A 104 2.55 2.94 -10.49
C LEU A 104 2.81 1.71 -9.59
N LEU A 105 3.15 1.94 -8.31
CA LEU A 105 3.38 0.86 -7.34
C LEU A 105 2.10 0.06 -7.06
N ALA A 106 0.94 0.73 -6.95
CA ALA A 106 -0.35 0.08 -6.79
C ALA A 106 -0.72 -0.77 -8.02
N GLY A 107 -0.46 -0.27 -9.24
CA GLY A 107 -0.65 -1.01 -10.48
C GLY A 107 0.25 -2.24 -10.58
N LEU A 108 1.54 -2.11 -10.22
CA LEU A 108 2.47 -3.24 -10.14
C LEU A 108 2.03 -4.28 -9.11
N ALA A 109 1.59 -3.84 -7.92
CA ALA A 109 1.06 -4.74 -6.89
C ALA A 109 -0.19 -5.49 -7.35
N GLY A 110 -1.09 -4.81 -8.08
CA GLY A 110 -2.27 -5.43 -8.70
C GLY A 110 -1.88 -6.47 -9.76
N ALA A 111 -0.94 -6.13 -10.66
CA ALA A 111 -0.44 -7.04 -11.67
C ALA A 111 0.23 -8.30 -11.07
N LEU A 112 1.02 -8.13 -10.01
CA LEU A 112 1.64 -9.25 -9.29
C LEU A 112 0.60 -10.14 -8.61
N ASN A 113 -0.46 -9.57 -8.04
CA ASN A 113 -1.55 -10.36 -7.46
C ASN A 113 -2.31 -11.15 -8.55
N ALA A 114 -2.63 -10.52 -9.67
CA ALA A 114 -3.26 -11.20 -10.80
C ALA A 114 -2.40 -12.35 -11.34
N ALA A 115 -1.08 -12.13 -11.46
CA ALA A 115 -0.10 -13.15 -11.85
C ALA A 115 -0.06 -14.30 -10.83
N ARG A 116 0.00 -13.99 -9.53
CA ARG A 116 0.03 -14.98 -8.44
C ARG A 116 -1.20 -15.88 -8.45
N LEU A 117 -2.39 -15.30 -8.65
CA LEU A 117 -3.64 -16.05 -8.73
C LEU A 117 -3.86 -16.71 -10.11
N SER A 118 -3.04 -16.39 -11.11
CA SER A 118 -3.25 -16.75 -12.54
C SER A 118 -4.69 -16.45 -13.01
N SER A 119 -5.27 -15.40 -12.44
CA SER A 119 -6.70 -15.16 -12.53
C SER A 119 -7.02 -13.71 -12.21
N GLY A 120 -7.82 -13.07 -13.08
CA GLY A 120 -8.28 -11.69 -12.92
C GLY A 120 -9.52 -11.57 -12.04
N VAL A 121 -9.48 -12.05 -10.79
CA VAL A 121 -10.62 -11.95 -9.88
C VAL A 121 -10.79 -10.51 -9.39
N THR A 122 -11.91 -9.87 -9.72
CA THR A 122 -12.18 -8.44 -9.44
C THR A 122 -12.49 -8.12 -7.98
N ILE A 123 -12.85 -9.12 -7.16
CA ILE A 123 -13.02 -8.93 -5.70
C ILE A 123 -11.67 -8.84 -4.97
N VAL A 124 -10.58 -9.31 -5.59
CA VAL A 124 -9.24 -9.27 -5.00
C VAL A 124 -8.70 -7.85 -5.16
N GLY A 125 -8.67 -7.10 -4.06
CA GLY A 125 -8.40 -5.66 -4.11
C GLY A 125 -9.12 -4.88 -3.03
N VAL A 126 -10.32 -5.33 -2.69
CA VAL A 126 -11.25 -4.58 -1.85
C VAL A 126 -10.74 -4.49 -0.43
N GLY A 127 -10.47 -3.27 0.05
CA GLY A 127 -10.00 -3.03 1.40
C GLY A 127 -8.48 -3.10 1.55
N MET A 128 -7.75 -3.50 0.50
CA MET A 128 -6.27 -3.46 0.53
C MET A 128 -5.75 -2.03 0.64
N GLU A 129 -6.54 -1.03 0.25
CA GLU A 129 -6.20 0.38 0.47
C GLU A 129 -6.12 0.69 1.97
N LEU A 130 -7.06 0.15 2.74
CA LEU A 130 -7.15 0.34 4.19
C LEU A 130 -6.08 -0.45 4.93
N ASP A 131 -5.80 -1.68 4.49
CA ASP A 131 -4.73 -2.50 5.03
C ASP A 131 -3.35 -1.90 4.75
N ALA A 132 -3.14 -1.34 3.56
CA ALA A 132 -1.89 -0.65 3.22
C ALA A 132 -1.65 0.57 4.12
N ILE A 133 -2.70 1.37 4.37
CA ILE A 133 -2.62 2.48 5.32
C ILE A 133 -2.30 1.95 6.72
N SER A 134 -2.98 0.89 7.16
CA SER A 134 -2.76 0.30 8.48
C SER A 134 -1.33 -0.20 8.67
N ALA A 135 -0.80 -0.96 7.72
CA ALA A 135 0.56 -1.51 7.77
C ALA A 135 1.63 -0.41 7.90
N VAL A 136 1.51 0.64 7.09
CA VAL A 136 2.47 1.75 7.05
C VAL A 136 2.43 2.56 8.34
N VAL A 137 1.23 2.78 8.87
CA VAL A 137 0.96 3.46 10.16
C VAL A 137 1.50 2.65 11.35
N ILE A 138 1.31 1.32 11.37
CA ILE A 138 1.93 0.44 12.39
C ILE A 138 3.45 0.52 12.32
N GLY A 139 3.99 0.60 11.11
CA GLY A 139 5.41 0.82 10.86
C GLY A 139 5.95 2.16 11.34
N GLY A 140 5.11 3.05 11.87
CA GLY A 140 5.52 4.29 12.52
C GLY A 140 5.51 5.53 11.62
N THR A 141 4.95 5.45 10.41
CA THR A 141 4.73 6.66 9.59
C THR A 141 3.55 7.47 10.11
N LEU A 142 3.70 8.79 10.15
CA LEU A 142 2.64 9.69 10.61
C LEU A 142 1.65 9.97 9.48
N LEU A 143 0.34 9.81 9.76
CA LEU A 143 -0.75 10.21 8.85
C LEU A 143 -0.75 11.72 8.54
N ILE A 144 -0.20 12.51 9.45
CA ILE A 144 -0.15 13.99 9.38
C ILE A 144 1.03 14.46 8.50
N GLY A 145 1.91 13.53 8.08
CA GLY A 145 3.07 13.82 7.25
C GLY A 145 4.32 14.24 8.03
N GLY A 146 5.43 14.42 7.31
CA GLY A 146 6.68 14.98 7.85
C GLY A 146 7.62 13.98 8.55
N ALA A 147 7.15 12.78 8.90
CA ALA A 147 8.02 11.74 9.47
C ALA A 147 7.59 10.32 9.06
N GLY A 148 8.58 9.48 8.77
CA GLY A 148 8.39 8.08 8.44
C GLY A 148 9.72 7.40 8.06
N SER A 149 9.76 6.07 8.16
CA SER A 149 10.90 5.27 7.72
C SER A 149 10.43 4.04 6.95
N ILE A 150 11.11 3.72 5.84
CA ILE A 150 10.86 2.51 5.06
C ILE A 150 11.17 1.23 5.85
N SER A 151 12.18 1.26 6.71
CA SER A 151 12.47 0.09 7.56
C SER A 151 11.31 -0.17 8.53
N GLY A 152 10.69 0.89 9.05
CA GLY A 152 9.51 0.80 9.89
C GLY A 152 8.31 0.23 9.13
N THR A 153 8.03 0.72 7.91
CA THR A 153 6.93 0.18 7.10
C THR A 153 7.12 -1.27 6.71
N LEU A 154 8.35 -1.71 6.44
CA LEU A 154 8.65 -3.12 6.18
C LEU A 154 8.23 -4.01 7.36
N TRP A 155 8.60 -3.63 8.59
CA TRP A 155 8.19 -4.33 9.80
C TRP A 155 6.68 -4.27 10.03
N GLY A 156 6.05 -3.12 9.74
CA GLY A 156 4.60 -2.97 9.82
C GLY A 156 3.84 -3.89 8.87
N VAL A 157 4.30 -4.01 7.62
CA VAL A 157 3.74 -4.94 6.62
C VAL A 157 3.92 -6.39 7.03
N LEU A 158 5.11 -6.78 7.52
CA LEU A 158 5.38 -8.13 8.01
C LEU A 158 4.48 -8.49 9.20
N LEU A 159 4.34 -7.57 10.17
CA LEU A 159 3.49 -7.76 11.32
C LEU A 159 2.02 -7.92 10.91
N LEU A 160 1.53 -7.05 10.01
CA LEU A 160 0.16 -7.13 9.50
C LEU A 160 -0.07 -8.46 8.74
N ALA A 161 0.91 -8.92 7.96
CA ALA A 161 0.83 -10.21 7.27
C ALA A 161 0.79 -11.39 8.25
N VAL A 162 1.55 -11.35 9.35
CA VAL A 162 1.49 -12.37 10.41
C VAL A 162 0.12 -12.36 11.08
N ILE A 163 -0.41 -11.19 11.44
CA ILE A 163 -1.75 -11.06 12.04
C ILE A 163 -2.82 -11.62 11.10
N GLN A 164 -2.79 -11.26 9.82
CA GLN A 164 -3.74 -11.78 8.84
C GLN A 164 -3.64 -13.30 8.68
N ASN A 165 -2.43 -13.87 8.67
CA ASN A 165 -2.24 -15.32 8.63
C ASN A 165 -2.77 -16.02 9.89
N LEU A 166 -2.54 -15.45 11.08
CA LEU A 166 -3.07 -16.00 12.33
C LEU A 166 -4.61 -15.98 12.36
N ILE A 167 -5.22 -14.88 11.92
CA ILE A 167 -6.69 -14.77 11.81
C ILE A 167 -7.23 -15.82 10.83
N ASN A 168 -6.57 -16.01 9.68
CA ASN A 168 -6.96 -17.02 8.69
C ASN A 168 -6.84 -18.45 9.23
N GLN A 169 -5.84 -18.73 10.06
CA GLN A 169 -5.55 -20.08 10.54
C GLN A 169 -6.39 -20.45 11.77
N ILE A 170 -6.71 -19.48 12.62
CA ILE A 170 -7.52 -19.68 13.84
C ILE A 170 -9.02 -19.56 13.54
N GLY A 171 -9.40 -18.75 12.54
CA GLY A 171 -10.79 -18.53 12.16
C GLY A 171 -11.30 -19.56 11.15
N SER A 172 -12.09 -20.53 11.59
CA SER A 172 -12.94 -21.38 10.73
C SER A 172 -14.12 -20.60 10.13
N LEU A 173 -13.96 -19.29 9.82
CA LEU A 173 -15.06 -18.34 9.67
C LEU A 173 -14.98 -17.53 8.37
N ASN A 174 -16.14 -17.39 7.75
CA ASN A 174 -16.51 -16.63 6.56
C ASN A 174 -15.72 -15.31 6.35
N SER A 175 -15.36 -15.00 5.10
CA SER A 175 -14.61 -13.80 4.63
C SER A 175 -15.07 -12.48 5.25
N SER A 176 -16.34 -12.39 5.67
CA SER A 176 -16.92 -11.24 6.35
C SER A 176 -16.25 -10.89 7.69
N TYR A 177 -15.82 -11.88 8.49
CA TYR A 177 -15.21 -11.62 9.81
C TYR A 177 -13.81 -11.00 9.70
N GLN A 178 -13.07 -11.33 8.64
CA GLN A 178 -11.73 -10.78 8.39
C GLN A 178 -11.77 -9.27 8.13
N SER A 179 -12.80 -8.80 7.41
CA SER A 179 -12.99 -7.37 7.15
C SER A 179 -13.28 -6.59 8.43
N VAL A 180 -14.06 -7.17 9.36
CA VAL A 180 -14.36 -6.55 10.66
C VAL A 180 -13.10 -6.43 11.52
N VAL A 181 -12.28 -7.48 11.58
CA VAL A 181 -11.04 -7.47 12.38
C VAL A 181 -10.03 -6.48 11.81
N SER A 182 -9.87 -6.41 10.49
CA SER A 182 -8.94 -5.48 9.84
C SER A 182 -9.37 -4.01 10.07
N GLY A 183 -10.67 -3.72 9.96
CA GLY A 183 -11.22 -2.40 10.30
C GLY A 183 -11.07 -2.05 11.79
N GLY A 184 -11.34 -3.00 12.69
CA GLY A 184 -11.12 -2.84 14.13
C GLY A 184 -9.65 -2.60 14.48
N PHE A 185 -8.74 -3.31 13.81
CA PHE A 185 -7.30 -3.17 13.98
C PHE A 185 -6.82 -1.78 13.56
N LEU A 186 -7.31 -1.24 12.43
CA LEU A 186 -7.01 0.15 12.03
C LEU A 186 -7.45 1.13 13.11
N ILE A 187 -8.65 0.98 13.69
CA ILE A 187 -9.13 1.85 14.76
C ILE A 187 -8.17 1.81 15.95
N VAL A 188 -7.76 0.61 16.39
CA VAL A 188 -6.80 0.44 17.49
C VAL A 188 -5.49 1.17 17.19
N VAL A 189 -4.95 1.00 15.98
CA VAL A 189 -3.69 1.63 15.57
C VAL A 189 -3.81 3.15 15.52
N VAL A 190 -4.87 3.69 14.91
CA VAL A 190 -5.07 5.14 14.81
C VAL A 190 -5.26 5.78 16.18
N VAL A 191 -6.03 5.11 17.06
CA VAL A 191 -6.23 5.57 18.44
C VAL A 191 -4.90 5.53 19.20
N ALA A 192 -4.16 4.43 19.13
CA ALA A 192 -2.84 4.31 19.75
C ALA A 192 -1.88 5.40 19.25
N GLN A 193 -1.76 5.60 17.94
CA GLN A 193 -0.95 6.68 17.37
C GLN A 193 -1.36 8.05 17.89
N ARG A 194 -2.67 8.34 17.95
CA ARG A 194 -3.17 9.62 18.46
C ARG A 194 -2.80 9.84 19.93
N TYR A 195 -2.87 8.79 20.76
CA TYR A 195 -2.44 8.85 22.16
C TYR A 195 -0.93 9.06 22.28
N LEU A 196 -0.11 8.31 21.56
CA LEU A 196 1.35 8.45 21.58
C LEU A 196 1.80 9.82 21.04
N ALA A 197 1.18 10.32 19.97
CA ALA A 197 1.47 11.63 19.40
C ALA A 197 1.13 12.78 20.37
N ARG A 198 0.08 12.61 21.19
CA ARG A 198 -0.29 13.58 22.22
C ARG A 198 0.71 13.59 23.38
N SER A 199 1.25 12.42 23.75
CA SER A 199 2.27 12.29 24.81
C SER A 199 3.63 12.89 24.43
N ARG A 200 3.95 13.04 23.14
CA ARG A 200 5.19 13.68 22.67
C ARG A 200 5.14 15.21 22.60
N ARG A 201 3.96 15.83 22.79
CA ARG A 201 3.80 17.30 22.85
C ARG A 201 3.98 17.88 24.24
N THR A 202 4.15 17.04 25.27
CA THR A 202 4.26 17.46 26.67
C THR A 202 5.70 17.35 27.20
N THR A 203 6.69 17.25 26.32
CA THR A 203 8.13 17.28 26.65
C THR A 203 8.81 18.21 25.67
#